data_AF-A0A939GVC4-F1
#
_entry.id   AF-A0A939GVC4-F1
#
_cell.length_a   1.000
_cell.length_b   1.000
_cell.length_c   1.000
_cell.angle_alpha   90.00
_cell.angle_beta   90.00
_cell.angle_gamma   90.00
#
_symmetry.space_group_name_H-M   'P 1'
#
loop_
_entity.id
_entity.type
_entity.pdbx_description
1 polymer ?
#
loop_
_entity_poly.entity_id
_entity_poly.type
_entity_poly.pdbx_seq_one_letter_code
_entity_poly.pdbx_strand_id
1 'polypeptide(L)'
;IAALVELINTSQDEYTRRQAAYSLGEIGAGNAVAIAALVELINTSQDEYTRRLSADSLGKIDPGNAVAIAAFVELINTSQDEYTRRLAADSLGKIGIGNAVAIAAFVELINTSQDEYTRRQAADSLGKIGIGDQSMVITAISGYQLTDEHYQLIGKIAQNMGYPEFYQAWHQPSSFTRSFRTVKSIFYSIF
;
A
#
# COMPACT_ATOMS: atom_id res chain seq x y z
N ILE A 1 -9.87 3.17 -25.09
CA ILE A 1 -8.99 2.10 -24.54
C ILE A 1 -7.86 1.76 -25.50
N ALA A 2 -8.11 1.16 -26.67
CA ALA A 2 -7.06 0.69 -27.58
C ALA A 2 -5.98 1.76 -27.90
N ALA A 3 -6.39 2.97 -28.31
CA ALA A 3 -5.44 4.05 -28.59
C ALA A 3 -4.59 4.47 -27.37
N LEU A 4 -5.15 4.40 -26.15
CA LEU A 4 -4.39 4.73 -24.94
C LEU A 4 -3.37 3.63 -24.61
N VAL A 5 -3.73 2.36 -24.83
CA VAL A 5 -2.80 1.23 -24.70
C VAL A 5 -1.66 1.34 -25.72
N GLU A 6 -1.99 1.70 -26.96
CA GLU A 6 -0.98 1.94 -27.98
C GLU A 6 0.00 3.05 -27.56
N LEU A 7 -0.49 4.15 -27.01
CA LEU A 7 0.38 5.23 -26.49
C LEU A 7 1.29 4.76 -25.33
N ILE A 8 0.79 3.92 -24.42
CA ILE A 8 1.61 3.35 -23.33
C ILE A 8 2.77 2.52 -23.89
N ASN A 9 2.52 1.76 -24.95
CA ASN A 9 3.47 0.78 -25.49
C ASN A 9 4.46 1.38 -26.50
N THR A 10 4.06 2.44 -27.21
CA THR A 10 4.85 2.96 -28.35
C THR A 10 5.51 4.30 -28.08
N SER A 11 4.94 5.12 -27.18
CA SER A 11 5.49 6.45 -26.91
C SER A 11 6.84 6.35 -26.20
N GLN A 12 7.81 7.12 -26.67
CA GLN A 12 9.10 7.31 -25.99
C GLN A 12 9.05 8.43 -24.94
N ASP A 13 7.95 9.20 -24.91
CA ASP A 13 7.75 10.26 -23.92
C ASP A 13 7.01 9.73 -22.69
N GLU A 14 7.70 9.70 -21.55
CA GLU A 14 7.15 9.27 -20.26
C GLU A 14 5.95 10.13 -19.83
N TYR A 15 5.89 11.42 -20.18
CA TYR A 15 4.70 12.20 -19.88
C TYR A 15 3.47 11.69 -20.63
N THR A 16 3.60 11.41 -21.93
CA THR A 16 2.53 10.83 -22.75
C THR A 16 2.09 9.46 -22.23
N ARG A 17 3.03 8.58 -21.88
CA ARG A 17 2.71 7.26 -21.29
C ARG A 17 1.90 7.42 -19.99
N ARG A 18 2.31 8.36 -19.13
CA ARG A 18 1.60 8.69 -17.89
C ARG A 18 0.19 9.23 -18.12
N GLN A 19 0.02 10.16 -19.06
CA GLN A 19 -1.31 10.68 -19.38
C GLN A 19 -2.23 9.59 -19.95
N ALA A 20 -1.68 8.68 -20.74
CA ALA A 20 -2.42 7.53 -21.24
C ALA A 20 -2.84 6.58 -20.11
N ALA A 21 -1.93 6.26 -19.19
CA ALA A 21 -2.20 5.46 -18.00
C ALA A 21 -3.27 6.09 -17.10
N TYR A 22 -3.14 7.38 -16.80
CA TYR A 22 -4.15 8.13 -16.05
C TYR A 22 -5.51 8.08 -16.73
N SER A 23 -5.56 8.34 -18.03
CA SER A 23 -6.79 8.31 -18.81
C SER A 23 -7.44 6.92 -18.79
N LEU A 24 -6.64 5.83 -18.85
CA LEU A 24 -7.15 4.48 -18.66
C LEU A 24 -7.75 4.29 -17.26
N GLY A 25 -7.15 4.86 -16.21
CA GLY A 25 -7.70 4.85 -14.86
C GLY A 25 -9.08 5.50 -14.75
N GLU A 26 -9.35 6.52 -15.56
CA GLU A 26 -10.63 7.24 -15.53
C GLU A 26 -11.74 6.56 -16.35
N ILE A 27 -11.40 5.86 -17.44
CA ILE A 27 -12.40 5.31 -18.38
C ILE A 27 -12.40 3.77 -18.48
N GLY A 28 -11.45 3.11 -17.83
CA GLY A 28 -11.14 1.69 -18.03
C GLY A 28 -11.73 0.73 -17.01
N ALA A 29 -12.72 1.14 -16.21
CA ALA A 29 -13.34 0.32 -15.15
C ALA A 29 -13.73 -1.08 -15.67
N GLY A 30 -13.17 -2.13 -15.06
CA GLY A 30 -13.40 -3.54 -15.44
C GLY A 30 -12.90 -3.96 -16.82
N ASN A 31 -12.16 -3.11 -17.54
CA ASN A 31 -11.67 -3.44 -18.87
C ASN A 31 -10.35 -4.22 -18.80
N ALA A 32 -10.38 -5.50 -19.19
CA ALA A 32 -9.23 -6.39 -19.12
C ALA A 32 -7.99 -5.90 -19.91
N VAL A 33 -8.19 -5.21 -21.04
CA VAL A 33 -7.09 -4.66 -21.86
C VAL A 33 -6.43 -3.47 -21.16
N ALA A 34 -7.23 -2.60 -20.53
CA ALA A 34 -6.71 -1.51 -19.72
C ALA A 34 -5.93 -2.01 -18.50
N ILE A 35 -6.49 -3.01 -17.80
CA ILE A 35 -5.85 -3.66 -16.65
C ILE A 35 -4.49 -4.25 -17.06
N ALA A 36 -4.44 -5.03 -18.14
CA ALA A 36 -3.20 -5.64 -18.61
C ALA A 36 -2.14 -4.59 -18.98
N ALA A 37 -2.52 -3.52 -19.67
CA ALA A 37 -1.61 -2.44 -20.04
C ALA A 37 -1.05 -1.69 -18.82
N LEU A 38 -1.88 -1.44 -17.79
CA LEU A 38 -1.41 -0.80 -16.56
C LEU A 38 -0.48 -1.72 -15.75
N VAL A 39 -0.77 -3.02 -15.69
CA VAL A 39 0.12 -4.02 -15.07
C VAL A 39 1.47 -4.06 -15.77
N GLU A 40 1.49 -4.10 -17.10
CA GLU A 40 2.73 -4.09 -17.87
C GLU A 40 3.53 -2.80 -17.62
N LEU A 41 2.85 -1.64 -17.61
CA LEU A 41 3.49 -0.35 -17.36
C LEU A 41 4.11 -0.26 -15.95
N ILE A 42 3.43 -0.81 -14.93
CA ILE A 42 3.96 -0.92 -13.56
C ILE A 42 5.25 -1.74 -13.55
N ASN A 43 5.27 -2.88 -14.24
CA ASN A 43 6.40 -3.81 -14.20
C ASN A 43 7.60 -3.36 -15.04
N THR A 44 7.38 -2.55 -16.07
CA THR A 44 8.42 -2.20 -17.06
C THR A 44 9.00 -0.80 -16.86
N SER A 45 8.25 0.15 -16.28
CA SER A 45 8.72 1.52 -16.12
C SER A 45 9.79 1.65 -15.03
N GLN A 46 10.87 2.35 -15.35
CA GLN A 46 11.92 2.70 -14.39
C GLN A 46 11.59 4.00 -13.62
N ASP A 47 10.60 4.77 -14.08
CA ASP A 47 10.19 6.02 -13.44
C ASP A 47 9.20 5.74 -12.29
N GLU A 48 9.57 6.10 -11.06
CA GLU A 48 8.73 5.87 -9.87
C GLU A 48 7.37 6.55 -9.99
N TYR A 49 7.32 7.74 -10.59
CA TYR A 49 6.07 8.47 -10.76
C TYR A 49 5.14 7.78 -11.76
N THR A 50 5.68 7.28 -12.89
CA THR A 50 4.93 6.45 -13.85
C THR A 50 4.41 5.17 -13.20
N ARG A 51 5.25 4.44 -12.44
CA ARG A 51 4.79 3.24 -11.71
C ARG A 51 3.66 3.55 -10.73
N ARG A 52 3.84 4.59 -9.89
CA ARG A 52 2.84 5.01 -8.91
C ARG A 52 1.52 5.41 -9.56
N LEU A 53 1.57 6.24 -10.61
CA LEU A 53 0.36 6.69 -11.32
C LEU A 53 -0.37 5.52 -11.99
N SER A 54 0.38 4.55 -12.50
CA SER A 54 -0.18 3.36 -13.13
C SER A 54 -0.83 2.45 -12.09
N ALA A 55 -0.22 2.29 -10.92
CA ALA A 55 -0.80 1.59 -9.77
C ALA A 55 -2.06 2.29 -9.24
N ASP A 56 -2.06 3.64 -9.18
CA ASP A 56 -3.25 4.43 -8.82
C ASP A 56 -4.39 4.18 -9.79
N SER A 57 -4.08 4.23 -11.09
CA SER A 57 -5.05 4.01 -12.16
C SER A 57 -5.59 2.57 -12.13
N LEU A 58 -4.72 1.60 -11.88
CA LEU A 58 -5.10 0.19 -11.77
C LEU A 58 -6.01 -0.03 -10.56
N GLY A 59 -5.66 0.54 -9.40
CA GLY A 59 -6.47 0.47 -8.19
C GLY A 59 -7.85 1.12 -8.32
N LYS A 60 -8.02 2.13 -9.19
CA LYS A 60 -9.32 2.71 -9.53
C LYS A 60 -10.19 1.78 -10.37
N ILE A 61 -9.62 1.15 -11.39
CA ILE A 61 -10.38 0.34 -12.36
C ILE A 61 -10.55 -1.13 -11.93
N ASP A 62 -9.70 -1.58 -11.02
CA ASP A 62 -9.69 -2.92 -10.42
C ASP A 62 -9.32 -2.85 -8.93
N PRO A 63 -10.26 -2.40 -8.06
CA PRO A 63 -10.00 -2.25 -6.63
C PRO A 63 -9.58 -3.57 -5.97
N GLY A 64 -8.51 -3.52 -5.18
CA GLY A 64 -7.93 -4.72 -4.55
C GLY A 64 -6.99 -5.52 -5.46
N ASN A 65 -6.67 -5.04 -6.67
CA ASN A 65 -5.71 -5.69 -7.54
C ASN A 65 -4.35 -5.87 -6.84
N ALA A 66 -3.87 -7.12 -6.82
CA ALA A 66 -2.66 -7.51 -6.10
C ALA A 66 -1.38 -6.85 -6.66
N VAL A 67 -1.33 -6.57 -7.97
CA VAL A 67 -0.18 -5.90 -8.61
C VAL A 67 -0.12 -4.43 -8.18
N ALA A 68 -1.26 -3.73 -8.12
CA ALA A 68 -1.31 -2.36 -7.60
C ALA A 68 -0.88 -2.30 -6.13
N ILE A 69 -1.37 -3.23 -5.31
CA ILE A 69 -0.99 -3.35 -3.90
C ILE A 69 0.53 -3.58 -3.77
N ALA A 70 1.09 -4.54 -4.51
CA ALA A 70 2.51 -4.84 -4.47
C ALA A 70 3.37 -3.65 -4.90
N ALA A 71 2.97 -2.92 -5.95
CA ALA A 71 3.68 -1.74 -6.43
C ALA A 71 3.71 -0.61 -5.38
N PHE A 72 2.62 -0.37 -4.66
CA PHE A 72 2.63 0.61 -3.58
C PHE A 72 3.48 0.17 -2.39
N VAL A 73 3.43 -1.11 -2.02
CA VAL A 73 4.28 -1.66 -0.94
C VAL A 73 5.77 -1.54 -1.30
N GLU A 74 6.13 -1.81 -2.54
CA GLU A 74 7.50 -1.60 -3.04
C GLU A 74 7.90 -0.13 -2.92
N LEU A 75 7.09 0.81 -3.43
CA LEU A 75 7.37 2.25 -3.35
C LEU A 75 7.53 2.75 -1.91
N ILE A 76 6.70 2.26 -0.98
CA ILE A 76 6.81 2.56 0.46
C ILE A 76 8.18 2.14 1.00
N ASN A 77 8.71 1.02 0.53
CA ASN A 77 9.93 0.39 1.06
C ASN A 77 11.22 0.86 0.37
N THR A 78 11.16 1.22 -0.91
CA THR A 78 12.36 1.45 -1.72
C THR A 78 12.58 2.91 -2.12
N SER A 79 11.52 3.72 -2.23
CA SER A 79 11.65 5.12 -2.64
C SER A 79 12.42 5.92 -1.59
N GLN A 80 13.33 6.76 -2.05
CA GLN A 80 14.10 7.68 -1.20
C GLN A 80 13.38 9.00 -0.95
N ASP A 81 12.28 9.26 -1.68
CA ASP A 81 11.48 10.46 -1.52
C ASP A 81 10.31 10.20 -0.56
N GLU A 82 10.34 10.83 0.61
CA GLU A 82 9.29 10.72 1.63
C GLU A 82 7.92 11.17 1.10
N TYR A 83 7.88 12.14 0.17
CA TYR A 83 6.63 12.54 -0.47
C TYR A 83 6.02 11.39 -1.28
N THR A 84 6.84 10.70 -2.07
CA THR A 84 6.44 9.52 -2.85
C THR A 84 6.00 8.36 -1.95
N ARG A 85 6.74 8.06 -0.87
CA ARG A 85 6.35 7.05 0.13
C ARG A 85 4.99 7.36 0.75
N ARG A 86 4.78 8.62 1.14
CA ARG A 86 3.51 9.08 1.72
C ARG A 86 2.34 8.96 0.75
N LEU A 87 2.54 9.33 -0.53
CA LEU A 87 1.50 9.15 -1.56
C LEU A 87 1.18 7.67 -1.79
N ALA A 88 2.20 6.81 -1.87
CA ALA A 88 2.00 5.37 -2.00
C ALA A 88 1.22 4.82 -0.79
N ALA A 89 1.51 5.30 0.42
CA ALA A 89 0.78 4.91 1.62
C ALA A 89 -0.69 5.36 1.64
N ASP A 90 -0.98 6.56 1.12
CA ASP A 90 -2.37 7.02 0.97
C ASP A 90 -3.13 6.19 -0.06
N SER A 91 -2.53 5.91 -1.21
CA SER A 91 -3.15 5.10 -2.26
C SER A 91 -3.38 3.66 -1.85
N LEU A 92 -2.39 3.04 -1.20
CA LEU A 92 -2.54 1.70 -0.63
C LEU A 92 -3.67 1.65 0.42
N GLY A 93 -3.85 2.72 1.19
CA GLY A 93 -4.94 2.85 2.16
C GLY A 93 -6.34 2.87 1.55
N LYS A 94 -6.46 3.16 0.25
CA LYS A 94 -7.74 3.18 -0.48
C LYS A 94 -8.08 1.83 -1.08
N ILE A 95 -7.09 1.04 -1.48
CA ILE A 95 -7.29 -0.20 -2.23
C ILE A 95 -6.98 -1.47 -1.43
N GLY A 96 -6.25 -1.35 -0.32
CA GLY A 96 -5.74 -2.47 0.48
C GLY A 96 -6.64 -2.92 1.63
N ILE A 97 -7.97 -2.71 1.55
CA ILE A 97 -8.91 -3.06 2.64
C ILE A 97 -8.78 -4.55 3.00
N GLY A 98 -8.49 -4.86 4.27
CA GLY A 98 -8.30 -6.23 4.77
C GLY A 98 -7.08 -6.96 4.18
N ASN A 99 -6.21 -6.29 3.41
CA ASN A 99 -5.04 -6.93 2.82
C ASN A 99 -3.89 -7.01 3.83
N ALA A 100 -3.51 -8.24 4.20
CA ALA A 100 -2.46 -8.47 5.19
C ALA A 100 -1.08 -7.90 4.82
N VAL A 101 -0.74 -7.85 3.52
CA VAL A 101 0.52 -7.26 3.04
C VAL A 101 0.49 -5.74 3.21
N ALA A 102 -0.65 -5.10 2.92
CA ALA A 102 -0.83 -3.67 3.14
C ALA A 102 -0.74 -3.30 4.63
N ILE A 103 -1.39 -4.09 5.49
CA ILE A 103 -1.32 -3.93 6.96
C ILE A 103 0.14 -4.02 7.43
N ALA A 104 0.87 -5.03 6.95
CA ALA A 104 2.28 -5.22 7.27
C ALA A 104 3.14 -4.00 6.90
N ALA A 105 2.98 -3.51 5.66
CA ALA A 105 3.72 -2.38 5.15
C ALA A 105 3.47 -1.12 5.98
N PHE A 106 2.22 -0.87 6.41
CA PHE A 106 1.94 0.27 7.27
C PHE A 106 2.53 0.14 8.67
N VAL A 107 2.45 -1.04 9.29
CA VAL A 107 3.08 -1.28 10.60
C VAL A 107 4.59 -1.03 10.52
N GLU A 108 5.26 -1.54 9.48
CA GLU A 108 6.69 -1.28 9.28
C GLU A 108 6.96 0.21 9.02
N LEU A 109 6.15 0.86 8.18
CA LEU A 109 6.32 2.27 7.83
C LEU A 109 6.19 3.20 9.04
N ILE A 110 5.20 2.96 9.91
CA ILE A 110 5.02 3.70 11.17
C ILE A 110 6.26 3.58 12.06
N ASN A 111 6.89 2.41 12.08
CA ASN A 111 8.00 2.13 12.99
C ASN A 111 9.39 2.51 12.44
N THR A 112 9.52 2.67 11.13
CA THR A 112 10.83 2.84 10.48
C THR A 112 11.03 4.23 9.86
N SER A 113 9.95 4.90 9.41
CA SER A 113 10.08 6.22 8.79
C SER A 113 10.52 7.27 9.80
N GLN A 114 11.50 8.09 9.39
CA GLN A 114 11.94 9.25 10.15
C GLN A 114 11.02 10.47 9.93
N ASP A 115 10.26 10.48 8.83
CA ASP A 115 9.33 11.56 8.49
C ASP A 115 7.98 11.40 9.21
N GLU A 116 7.62 12.41 9.99
CA GLU A 116 6.40 12.43 10.79
C GLU A 116 5.13 12.41 9.91
N TYR A 117 5.13 13.09 8.77
CA TYR A 117 3.97 13.10 7.87
C TYR A 117 3.73 11.73 7.26
N THR A 118 4.78 11.00 6.95
CA THR A 118 4.74 9.64 6.42
C THR A 118 4.25 8.65 7.47
N ARG A 119 4.76 8.72 8.71
CA ARG A 119 4.23 7.90 9.82
C ARG A 119 2.75 8.16 10.08
N ARG A 120 2.33 9.44 10.14
CA ARG A 120 0.93 9.81 10.34
C ARG A 120 0.04 9.25 9.24
N GLN A 121 0.42 9.43 7.98
CA GLN A 121 -0.33 8.90 6.84
C GLN A 121 -0.44 7.37 6.91
N ALA A 122 0.63 6.68 7.29
CA ALA A 122 0.63 5.23 7.45
C ALA A 122 -0.34 4.77 8.55
N ALA A 123 -0.35 5.44 9.71
CA ALA A 123 -1.28 5.17 10.79
C ALA A 123 -2.75 5.44 10.38
N ASP A 124 -3.00 6.54 9.65
CA ASP A 124 -4.33 6.85 9.13
C ASP A 124 -4.79 5.82 8.11
N SER A 125 -3.93 5.42 7.18
CA SER A 125 -4.22 4.38 6.19
C SER A 125 -4.44 3.02 6.85
N LEU A 126 -3.64 2.67 7.86
CA LEU A 126 -3.81 1.43 8.64
C LEU A 126 -5.15 1.38 9.35
N GLY A 127 -5.58 2.49 9.96
CA GLY A 127 -6.91 2.61 10.56
C GLY A 127 -8.06 2.43 9.55
N LYS A 128 -7.88 2.83 8.28
CA LYS A 128 -8.87 2.63 7.22
C LYS A 128 -8.93 1.18 6.74
N ILE A 129 -7.78 0.54 6.52
CA ILE A 129 -7.74 -0.80 5.91
C ILE A 129 -7.91 -1.93 6.93
N GLY A 130 -7.63 -1.67 8.21
CA GLY A 130 -7.78 -2.64 9.31
C GLY A 130 -9.21 -2.75 9.85
N ILE A 131 -10.20 -2.13 9.20
CA ILE A 131 -11.61 -2.26 9.58
C ILE A 131 -12.04 -3.73 9.39
N GLY A 132 -12.49 -4.37 10.46
CA GLY A 132 -12.85 -5.80 10.48
C GLY A 132 -11.72 -6.73 10.91
N ASP A 133 -10.49 -6.23 11.06
CA ASP A 133 -9.35 -6.98 11.61
C ASP A 133 -8.55 -6.14 12.62
N GLN A 134 -9.30 -5.44 13.47
CA GLN A 134 -8.75 -4.57 14.51
C GLN A 134 -7.83 -5.34 15.45
N SER A 135 -8.15 -6.61 15.75
CA SER A 135 -7.33 -7.45 16.61
C SER A 135 -5.95 -7.68 16.00
N MET A 136 -5.85 -7.98 14.70
CA MET A 136 -4.57 -8.13 14.02
C MET A 136 -3.76 -6.83 14.09
N VAL A 137 -4.39 -5.67 13.88
CA VAL A 137 -3.69 -4.39 13.94
C VAL A 137 -3.12 -4.14 15.33
N ILE A 138 -3.90 -4.38 16.39
CA ILE A 138 -3.45 -4.25 17.77
C ILE A 138 -2.29 -5.21 18.07
N THR A 139 -2.42 -6.48 17.71
CA THR A 139 -1.35 -7.48 17.89
C THR A 139 -0.09 -7.12 17.12
N ALA A 140 -0.22 -6.54 15.92
CA ALA A 140 0.93 -6.16 15.10
C ALA A 140 1.73 -5.01 15.73
N ILE A 141 1.06 -4.06 16.40
CA ILE A 141 1.73 -2.90 17.01
C ILE A 141 2.13 -3.09 18.48
N SER A 142 1.57 -4.06 19.21
CA SER A 142 1.82 -4.23 20.66
C SER A 142 3.28 -4.58 21.02
N GLY A 143 4.05 -5.07 20.05
CA GLY A 143 5.47 -5.40 20.21
C GLY A 143 6.44 -4.24 19.94
N TYR A 144 5.95 -3.06 19.56
CA TYR A 144 6.77 -1.90 19.22
C TYR A 144 6.79 -0.85 20.33
N GLN A 145 7.81 0.01 20.31
CA GLN A 145 7.82 1.20 21.17
C GLN A 145 6.79 2.19 20.64
N LEU A 146 5.76 2.45 21.43
CA LEU A 146 4.63 3.29 21.02
C LEU A 146 5.06 4.75 20.87
N THR A 147 4.66 5.35 19.76
CA THR A 147 4.77 6.78 19.43
C THR A 147 3.38 7.43 19.46
N ASP A 148 3.30 8.75 19.26
CA ASP A 148 2.02 9.47 19.19
C ASP A 148 1.09 8.90 18.11
N GLU A 149 1.63 8.49 16.96
CA GLU A 149 0.85 7.88 15.87
C GLU A 149 0.24 6.53 16.30
N HIS A 150 0.96 5.76 17.12
CA HIS A 150 0.43 4.52 17.68
C HIS A 150 -0.74 4.80 18.62
N TYR A 151 -0.62 5.76 19.53
CA TYR A 151 -1.71 6.12 20.45
C TYR A 151 -2.94 6.64 19.70
N GLN A 152 -2.74 7.43 18.64
CA GLN A 152 -3.85 7.90 17.79
C GLN A 152 -4.56 6.73 17.11
N LEU A 153 -3.80 5.78 16.55
CA LEU A 153 -4.36 4.57 15.93
C LEU A 153 -5.10 3.70 16.94
N ILE A 154 -4.50 3.44 18.11
CA ILE A 154 -5.11 2.69 19.21
C ILE A 154 -6.42 3.35 19.64
N GLY A 155 -6.43 4.68 19.79
CA GLY A 155 -7.65 5.44 20.14
C GLY A 155 -8.77 5.25 19.11
N LYS A 156 -8.45 5.28 17.81
CA LYS A 156 -9.43 5.04 16.73
C LYS A 156 -9.97 3.61 16.74
N ILE A 157 -9.11 2.62 16.99
CA ILE A 157 -9.51 1.21 17.05
C ILE A 157 -10.38 0.95 18.29
N ALA A 158 -9.95 1.44 19.46
CA ALA A 158 -10.63 1.21 20.73
C ALA A 158 -12.05 1.81 20.78
N GLN A 159 -12.36 2.82 19.95
CA GLN A 159 -13.74 3.33 19.81
C GLN A 159 -14.72 2.29 19.27
N ASN A 160 -14.24 1.29 18.54
CA ASN A 160 -15.06 0.31 17.82
C ASN A 160 -14.72 -1.14 18.20
N MET A 161 -13.92 -1.35 19.26
CA MET A 161 -13.47 -2.66 19.74
C MET A 161 -13.77 -2.81 21.24
N GLY A 162 -14.29 -3.97 21.65
CA GLY A 162 -14.56 -4.25 23.07
C GLY A 162 -13.27 -4.40 23.88
N TYR A 163 -13.25 -3.95 25.14
CA TYR A 163 -12.07 -4.06 26.01
C TYR A 163 -11.52 -5.51 26.14
N PRO A 164 -12.35 -6.56 26.30
CA PRO A 164 -11.83 -7.93 26.37
C PRO A 164 -11.09 -8.35 25.09
N GLU A 165 -11.63 -7.97 23.93
CA GLU A 165 -11.02 -8.26 22.62
C GLU A 165 -9.70 -7.49 22.46
N PHE A 166 -9.70 -6.21 22.80
CA PHE A 166 -8.48 -5.39 22.83
C PHE A 166 -7.40 -5.99 23.72
N TYR A 167 -7.76 -6.34 24.96
CA TYR A 167 -6.83 -6.91 25.94
C TYR A 167 -6.22 -8.22 25.43
N GLN A 168 -7.05 -9.10 24.87
CA GLN A 168 -6.56 -10.33 24.25
C GLN A 168 -5.60 -10.02 23.11
N ALA A 169 -6.00 -9.18 22.15
CA ALA A 169 -5.18 -8.79 21.00
C ALA A 169 -3.83 -8.19 21.41
N TRP A 170 -3.82 -7.33 22.43
CA TRP A 170 -2.63 -6.65 22.93
C TRP A 170 -1.59 -7.62 23.49
N HIS A 171 -2.05 -8.66 24.19
CA HIS A 171 -1.20 -9.63 24.86
C HIS A 171 -0.90 -10.88 24.01
N GLN A 172 -1.47 -11.01 22.80
CA GLN A 172 -1.07 -12.06 21.87
C GLN A 172 0.38 -11.85 21.38
N PRO A 173 1.18 -12.92 21.22
CA PRO A 173 2.49 -12.82 20.61
C PRO A 173 2.36 -12.30 19.17
N SER A 174 3.05 -11.20 18.84
CA SER A 174 3.05 -10.69 17.47
C SER A 174 3.80 -11.66 16.55
N SER A 175 3.10 -12.33 15.64
CA SER A 175 3.72 -13.16 14.60
C SER A 175 4.56 -12.32 13.63
N PHE A 176 4.22 -11.04 13.51
CA PHE A 176 4.89 -10.03 12.68
C PHE A 176 6.39 -9.86 12.95
N THR A 177 6.83 -9.96 14.21
CA THR A 177 8.25 -9.80 14.56
C THR A 177 9.12 -10.99 14.13
N ARG A 178 8.51 -12.17 13.93
CA ARG A 178 9.22 -13.42 13.62
C ARG A 178 9.13 -13.81 12.14
N SER A 179 7.96 -13.63 11.50
CA SER A 179 7.73 -14.07 10.12
C SER A 179 8.34 -13.13 9.07
N PHE A 180 8.41 -11.81 9.33
CA PHE A 180 8.90 -10.87 8.31
C PHE A 180 10.41 -10.87 8.10
N ARG A 181 11.21 -11.32 9.08
CA ARG A 181 12.63 -11.64 8.82
C ARG A 181 12.79 -12.74 7.76
N THR A 182 11.82 -13.65 7.66
CA THR A 182 11.80 -14.76 6.69
C THR A 182 11.12 -14.37 5.38
N VAL A 183 10.06 -13.55 5.40
CA VAL A 183 9.42 -13.05 4.17
C VAL A 183 10.37 -12.14 3.38
N LYS A 184 11.20 -11.35 4.08
CA LYS A 184 12.31 -10.61 3.46
C LYS A 184 13.23 -11.57 2.68
N SER A 185 13.57 -12.75 3.20
CA SER A 185 14.41 -13.71 2.45
C SER A 185 13.69 -14.37 1.26
N ILE A 186 12.37 -14.48 1.27
CA ILE A 186 11.61 -15.11 0.17
C ILE A 186 11.47 -14.15 -1.02
N PHE A 187 11.17 -12.87 -0.79
CA PHE A 187 11.03 -11.91 -1.88
C PHE A 187 12.37 -11.51 -2.53
N TYR A 188 13.48 -11.51 -1.77
CA TYR A 188 14.83 -11.27 -2.34
C TYR A 188 15.43 -12.50 -3.06
N SER A 189 14.74 -13.64 -3.11
CA SER A 189 15.23 -14.86 -3.78
C SER A 189 14.58 -15.13 -5.15
N ILE A 190 13.69 -14.25 -5.63
CA ILE A 190 12.92 -14.46 -6.88
C ILE A 190 13.19 -13.35 -7.93
N PHE A 191 14.15 -12.44 -7.72
CA PHE A 191 14.64 -11.51 -8.75
C PHE A 191 16.16 -11.55 -8.85
#